data_AF-A0A4R4T8X1-F1
#
_entry.id   AF-A0A4R4T8X1-F1
#
_cell.length_a   1.000
_cell.length_b   1.000
_cell.length_c   1.000
_cell.angle_alpha   90.00
_cell.angle_beta   90.00
_cell.angle_gamma   90.00
#
_symmetry.space_group_name_H-M   'P 1'
#
loop_
_entity.id
_entity.type
_entity.pdbx_description
1 polymer ?
#
loop_
_entity_poly.entity_id
_entity_poly.type
_entity_poly.pdbx_seq_one_letter_code
_entity_poly.pdbx_strand_id
1 'polypeptide(L)'
;MTQRALFGLSAGTRGPRTADHLLHRLAETLPLPPGAHARTHVVRTPEPGLALSIELPDPARAAAAATFERLKDERDLAVAWGDRLFGPAERRAAAVAALAGHDRSGARAVLFPGSAGLSGTLTLAELFDRTAIDSAVVLGGVVPEPSATLDTRGHVRPELVDGRLLLRVAPARGGVYVPFELPDPHPCCGGEHDAE
;
A
#
# COMPACT_ATOMS: atom_id res chain seq x y z
N MET A 1 2.69 -26.89 -5.26
CA MET A 1 1.87 -25.70 -4.95
C MET A 1 2.82 -24.70 -4.31
N THR A 2 3.21 -23.71 -5.08
CA THR A 2 4.18 -22.69 -4.72
C THR A 2 3.46 -21.66 -3.82
N GLN A 3 3.90 -21.54 -2.57
CA GLN A 3 3.24 -20.73 -1.56
C GLN A 3 3.96 -19.39 -1.42
N ARG A 4 3.37 -18.33 -2.00
CA ARG A 4 3.72 -16.93 -1.73
C ARG A 4 3.91 -16.68 -0.24
N ALA A 5 4.94 -15.90 0.12
CA ALA A 5 5.17 -15.51 1.50
C ALA A 5 4.45 -14.20 1.79
N LEU A 6 3.49 -14.24 2.70
CA LEU A 6 2.65 -13.09 3.03
C LEU A 6 2.75 -12.78 4.53
N PHE A 7 3.01 -11.51 4.83
CA PHE A 7 3.13 -10.98 6.17
C PHE A 7 2.01 -9.97 6.43
N GLY A 8 1.39 -10.02 7.61
CA GLY A 8 0.55 -8.94 8.11
C GLY A 8 1.26 -8.20 9.25
N LEU A 9 1.19 -6.88 9.27
CA LEU A 9 1.95 -6.02 10.18
C LEU A 9 1.05 -4.96 10.80
N SER A 10 1.32 -4.56 12.04
CA SER A 10 0.67 -3.41 12.67
C SER A 10 1.61 -2.69 13.62
N ALA A 11 1.73 -1.37 13.42
CA ALA A 11 2.41 -0.45 14.34
C ALA A 11 1.43 0.50 15.04
N GLY A 12 0.12 0.26 14.97
CA GLY A 12 -0.90 1.15 15.54
C GLY A 12 -1.06 2.48 14.79
N THR A 13 -0.75 2.52 13.49
CA THR A 13 -0.84 3.74 12.68
C THR A 13 -2.29 4.16 12.43
N ARG A 14 -2.58 5.47 12.51
CA ARG A 14 -3.93 6.01 12.29
C ARG A 14 -4.11 6.74 10.96
N GLY A 15 -3.02 7.16 10.31
CA GLY A 15 -3.05 7.96 9.11
C GLY A 15 -2.30 7.30 7.94
N PRO A 16 -2.76 7.51 6.68
CA PRO A 16 -2.15 6.89 5.50
C PRO A 16 -0.69 7.31 5.34
N ARG A 17 -0.36 8.57 5.59
CA ARG A 17 1.02 9.08 5.56
C ARG A 17 1.97 8.26 6.44
N THR A 18 1.63 8.09 7.72
CA THR A 18 2.46 7.33 8.66
C THR A 18 2.59 5.86 8.26
N ALA A 19 1.51 5.25 7.77
CA ALA A 19 1.49 3.87 7.30
C ALA A 19 2.39 3.67 6.05
N ASP A 20 2.28 4.57 5.08
CA ASP A 20 3.07 4.54 3.84
C ASP A 20 4.55 4.80 4.13
N HIS A 21 4.88 5.77 4.99
CA HIS A 21 6.27 5.99 5.44
C HIS A 21 6.86 4.79 6.15
N LEU A 22 6.07 4.10 6.98
CA LEU A 22 6.51 2.87 7.62
C LEU A 22 6.82 1.78 6.58
N LEU A 23 5.98 1.63 5.55
CA LEU A 23 6.25 0.69 4.46
C LEU A 23 7.52 1.04 3.68
N HIS A 24 7.77 2.31 3.37
CA HIS A 24 9.01 2.72 2.70
C HIS A 24 10.25 2.47 3.58
N ARG A 25 10.22 2.81 4.87
CA ARG A 25 11.30 2.52 5.83
C ARG A 25 11.59 1.01 5.94
N LEU A 26 10.53 0.20 5.98
CA LEU A 26 10.68 -1.26 5.98
C LEU A 26 11.27 -1.73 4.65
N ALA A 27 10.85 -1.19 3.51
CA ALA A 27 11.40 -1.57 2.21
C ALA A 27 12.90 -1.27 2.06
N GLU A 28 13.39 -0.20 2.67
CA GLU A 28 14.82 0.15 2.69
C GLU A 28 15.66 -0.82 3.52
N THR A 29 15.05 -1.47 4.51
CA THR A 29 15.76 -2.28 5.51
C THR A 29 15.50 -3.78 5.36
N LEU A 30 14.45 -4.19 4.65
CA LEU A 30 14.10 -5.58 4.40
C LEU A 30 14.73 -6.07 3.09
N PRO A 31 15.09 -7.37 2.99
CA PRO A 31 15.62 -7.95 1.76
C PRO A 31 14.48 -8.27 0.77
N LEU A 32 13.70 -7.24 0.38
CA LEU A 32 12.57 -7.42 -0.51
C LEU A 32 13.07 -7.68 -1.95
N PRO A 33 12.67 -8.81 -2.57
CA PRO A 33 13.02 -9.06 -3.96
C PRO A 33 12.24 -8.13 -4.90
N PRO A 34 12.70 -7.94 -6.15
CA PRO A 34 11.91 -7.30 -7.19
C PRO A 34 10.53 -7.97 -7.31
N GLY A 35 9.49 -7.16 -7.39
CA GLY A 35 8.11 -7.64 -7.50
C GLY A 35 7.41 -7.94 -6.17
N ALA A 36 8.03 -7.61 -5.03
CA ALA A 36 7.31 -7.55 -3.75
C ALA A 36 6.16 -6.54 -3.82
N HIS A 37 5.04 -6.89 -3.19
CA HIS A 37 3.90 -6.00 -3.04
C HIS A 37 3.74 -5.62 -1.57
N ALA A 38 3.41 -4.36 -1.31
CA ALA A 38 3.01 -3.94 0.02
C ALA A 38 1.78 -3.04 -0.04
N ARG A 39 0.85 -3.31 0.87
CA ARG A 39 -0.47 -2.71 0.90
C ARG A 39 -0.78 -2.17 2.28
N THR A 40 -1.52 -1.06 2.35
CA THR A 40 -2.16 -0.58 3.57
C THR A 40 -3.64 -0.97 3.59
N HIS A 41 -4.14 -1.29 4.78
CA HIS A 41 -5.48 -1.82 5.03
C HIS A 41 -6.15 -1.04 6.13
N VAL A 42 -7.40 -0.63 5.91
CA VAL A 42 -8.27 -0.17 7.01
C VAL A 42 -8.72 -1.39 7.80
N VAL A 43 -8.36 -1.45 9.08
CA VAL A 43 -8.73 -2.54 9.98
C VAL A 43 -9.69 -2.06 11.06
N ARG A 44 -10.72 -2.87 11.32
CA ARG A 44 -11.76 -2.62 12.33
C ARG A 44 -11.58 -3.57 13.51
N THR A 45 -10.43 -3.49 14.13
CA THR A 45 -10.05 -4.22 15.35
C THR A 45 -10.38 -3.38 16.59
N PRO A 46 -10.25 -3.93 17.82
CA PRO A 46 -10.42 -3.14 19.05
C PRO A 46 -9.57 -1.86 19.08
N GLU A 47 -8.38 -1.91 18.46
CA GLU A 47 -7.62 -0.74 18.04
C GLU A 47 -7.82 -0.51 16.53
N PRO A 48 -8.80 0.31 16.10
CA PRO A 48 -9.01 0.57 14.69
C PRO A 48 -7.91 1.49 14.13
N GLY A 49 -7.60 1.33 12.85
CA GLY A 49 -6.58 2.13 12.19
C GLY A 49 -6.14 1.55 10.87
N LEU A 50 -4.87 1.78 10.53
CA LEU A 50 -4.21 1.20 9.38
C LEU A 50 -3.23 0.12 9.81
N ALA A 51 -3.28 -1.00 9.09
CA ALA A 51 -2.33 -2.09 9.18
C ALA A 51 -1.76 -2.38 7.79
N LEU A 52 -0.68 -3.14 7.73
CA LEU A 52 0.09 -3.35 6.50
C LEU A 52 0.13 -4.82 6.15
N SER A 53 0.28 -5.13 4.87
CA SER A 53 0.77 -6.44 4.46
C SER A 53 1.83 -6.36 3.40
N ILE A 54 2.75 -7.33 3.43
CA ILE A 54 3.85 -7.48 2.49
C ILE A 54 3.78 -8.87 1.89
N GLU A 55 3.69 -8.96 0.57
CA GLU A 55 3.75 -10.19 -0.20
C GLU A 55 5.09 -10.25 -0.94
N LEU A 56 5.80 -11.37 -0.77
CA LEU A 56 7.00 -11.69 -1.53
C LEU A 56 6.66 -12.69 -2.66
N PRO A 57 7.13 -12.46 -3.89
CA PRO A 57 6.95 -13.40 -5.00
C PRO A 57 7.64 -14.74 -4.74
N ASP A 58 7.16 -15.79 -5.40
CA ASP A 58 7.68 -17.15 -5.28
C ASP A 58 8.87 -17.39 -6.24
N PRO A 59 9.92 -18.17 -5.88
CA PRO A 59 10.26 -18.73 -4.58
C PRO A 59 11.25 -17.86 -3.80
N ALA A 60 10.78 -16.78 -3.18
CA ALA A 60 11.62 -15.98 -2.28
C ALA A 60 11.71 -16.58 -0.85
N ARG A 61 11.83 -17.91 -0.69
CA ARG A 61 11.78 -18.57 0.64
C ARG A 61 12.89 -18.10 1.58
N ALA A 62 14.11 -17.95 1.08
CA ALA A 62 15.22 -17.40 1.87
C ALA A 62 14.97 -15.93 2.25
N ALA A 63 14.42 -15.14 1.33
CA ALA A 63 14.02 -13.76 1.62
C ALA A 63 12.89 -13.69 2.64
N ALA A 64 11.93 -14.63 2.62
CA ALA A 64 10.83 -14.69 3.58
C ALA A 64 11.33 -14.92 5.01
N ALA A 65 12.22 -15.89 5.22
CA ALA A 65 12.82 -16.13 6.52
C ALA A 65 13.64 -14.91 6.99
N ALA A 66 14.52 -14.37 6.15
CA ALA A 66 15.30 -13.18 6.49
C ALA A 66 14.45 -11.93 6.76
N THR A 67 13.37 -11.75 5.99
CA THR A 67 12.37 -10.69 6.18
C THR A 67 11.70 -10.84 7.55
N PHE A 68 11.24 -12.05 7.87
CA PHE A 68 10.64 -12.34 9.17
C PHE A 68 11.60 -12.05 10.33
N GLU A 69 12.85 -12.48 10.22
CA GLU A 69 13.86 -12.27 11.26
C GLU A 69 14.10 -10.79 11.55
N ARG A 70 14.10 -9.94 10.51
CA ARG A 70 14.22 -8.47 10.68
C ARG A 70 12.93 -7.87 11.25
N LEU A 71 11.77 -8.30 10.75
CA LEU A 71 10.48 -7.79 11.20
C LEU A 71 10.22 -8.08 12.68
N LYS A 72 10.61 -9.25 13.19
CA LYS A 72 10.40 -9.59 14.62
C LYS A 72 11.26 -8.77 15.58
N ASP A 73 12.35 -8.16 15.09
CA ASP A 73 13.26 -7.35 15.91
C ASP A 73 12.77 -5.89 16.03
N GLU A 74 11.77 -5.48 15.24
CA GLU A 74 11.10 -4.18 15.33
C GLU A 74 10.17 -4.15 16.55
N ARG A 75 10.64 -3.56 17.67
CA ARG A 75 9.95 -3.58 18.98
C ARG A 75 8.49 -3.11 18.95
N ASP A 76 8.18 -2.11 18.12
CA ASP A 76 6.86 -1.51 18.02
C ASP A 76 5.98 -2.14 16.93
N LEU A 77 6.43 -3.24 16.32
CA LEU A 77 5.71 -3.87 15.21
C LEU A 77 5.14 -5.22 15.65
N ALA A 78 3.81 -5.37 15.53
CA ALA A 78 3.20 -6.69 15.53
C ALA A 78 3.33 -7.33 14.15
N VAL A 79 3.68 -8.62 14.11
CA VAL A 79 3.96 -9.36 12.86
C VAL A 79 3.21 -10.69 12.88
N ALA A 80 2.43 -10.94 11.84
CA ALA A 80 1.74 -12.20 11.59
C ALA A 80 2.30 -12.86 10.32
N TRP A 81 2.67 -14.14 10.41
CA TRP A 81 3.14 -14.94 9.26
C TRP A 81 2.74 -16.41 9.43
N GLY A 82 1.81 -16.90 8.61
CA GLY A 82 1.25 -18.24 8.81
C GLY A 82 0.59 -18.35 10.19
N ASP A 83 1.04 -19.30 11.01
CA ASP A 83 0.63 -19.51 12.40
C ASP A 83 1.45 -18.70 13.43
N ARG A 84 2.46 -17.97 12.97
CA ARG A 84 3.39 -17.21 13.82
C ARG A 84 2.88 -15.81 14.09
N LEU A 85 3.04 -15.35 15.32
CA LEU A 85 2.59 -14.05 15.78
C LEU A 85 3.56 -13.45 16.81
N PHE A 86 4.09 -12.27 16.53
CA PHE A 86 5.13 -11.60 17.32
C PHE A 86 4.77 -10.12 17.57
N GLY A 87 5.44 -9.48 18.54
CA GLY A 87 5.27 -8.06 18.87
C GLY A 87 4.17 -7.75 19.90
N PRO A 88 3.81 -6.45 20.08
CA PRO A 88 2.88 -5.98 21.11
C PRO A 88 1.48 -6.59 21.00
N ALA A 89 0.90 -7.03 22.11
CA ALA A 89 -0.31 -7.84 22.14
C ALA A 89 -1.53 -7.12 21.55
N GLU A 90 -1.64 -5.83 21.86
CA GLU A 90 -2.70 -4.93 21.45
C GLU A 90 -2.77 -4.73 19.92
N ARG A 91 -1.63 -4.84 19.22
CA ARG A 91 -1.50 -4.68 17.76
C ARG A 91 -1.68 -5.97 16.97
N ARG A 92 -1.63 -7.12 17.62
CA ARG A 92 -1.64 -8.44 16.96
C ARG A 92 -2.90 -8.70 16.15
N ALA A 93 -4.07 -8.31 16.66
CA ALA A 93 -5.34 -8.48 15.94
C ALA A 93 -5.33 -7.73 14.59
N ALA A 94 -4.76 -6.52 14.56
CA ALA A 94 -4.62 -5.72 13.36
C ALA A 94 -3.65 -6.35 12.36
N ALA A 95 -2.53 -6.90 12.82
CA ALA A 95 -1.58 -7.62 11.97
C ALA A 95 -2.22 -8.87 11.32
N VAL A 96 -2.98 -9.66 12.08
CA VAL A 96 -3.73 -10.81 11.56
C VAL A 96 -4.81 -10.37 10.57
N ALA A 97 -5.54 -9.29 10.86
CA ALA A 97 -6.55 -8.76 9.96
C ALA A 97 -5.96 -8.29 8.63
N ALA A 98 -4.77 -7.66 8.63
CA ALA A 98 -4.08 -7.26 7.40
C ALA A 98 -3.53 -8.45 6.60
N LEU A 99 -3.06 -9.50 7.29
CA LEU A 99 -2.66 -10.76 6.66
C LEU A 99 -3.86 -11.38 5.90
N ALA A 100 -4.99 -11.55 6.58
CA ALA A 100 -6.21 -12.11 6.00
C ALA A 100 -6.85 -11.19 4.94
N GLY A 101 -6.65 -9.88 5.08
CA GLY A 101 -7.20 -8.85 4.20
C GLY A 101 -6.34 -8.52 2.99
N HIS A 102 -5.21 -9.20 2.77
CA HIS A 102 -4.26 -8.81 1.73
C HIS A 102 -4.91 -8.62 0.35
N ASP A 103 -5.73 -9.58 -0.08
CA ASP A 103 -6.41 -9.57 -1.39
C ASP A 103 -7.80 -8.92 -1.36
N ARG A 104 -8.15 -8.25 -0.26
CA ARG A 104 -9.45 -7.58 -0.13
C ARG A 104 -9.46 -6.28 -0.93
N SER A 105 -10.52 -6.08 -1.73
CA SER A 105 -10.78 -4.81 -2.40
C SER A 105 -10.79 -3.64 -1.39
N GLY A 106 -10.26 -2.49 -1.78
CA GLY A 106 -10.10 -1.30 -0.94
C GLY A 106 -8.73 -1.13 -0.30
N ALA A 107 -7.86 -2.15 -0.34
CA ALA A 107 -6.46 -2.01 0.08
C ALA A 107 -5.71 -1.04 -0.85
N ARG A 108 -4.76 -0.27 -0.31
CA ARG A 108 -3.98 0.71 -1.09
C ARG A 108 -2.56 0.20 -1.25
N ALA A 109 -2.10 0.04 -2.50
CA ALA A 109 -0.73 -0.38 -2.75
C ALA A 109 0.23 0.80 -2.58
N VAL A 110 1.33 0.53 -1.88
CA VAL A 110 2.46 1.47 -1.65
C VAL A 110 3.70 0.97 -2.37
N LEU A 111 3.92 -0.35 -2.33
CA LEU A 111 4.96 -1.03 -3.10
C LEU A 111 4.28 -2.00 -4.06
N PHE A 112 4.71 -1.96 -5.31
CA PHE A 112 4.26 -2.85 -6.37
C PHE A 112 5.32 -2.89 -7.49
N PRO A 113 5.34 -3.92 -8.36
CA PRO A 113 6.23 -3.98 -9.51
C PRO A 113 6.17 -2.68 -10.32
N GLY A 114 7.33 -2.07 -10.57
CA GLY A 114 7.46 -0.81 -11.31
C GLY A 114 7.20 0.47 -10.51
N SER A 115 6.82 0.39 -9.22
CA SER A 115 6.64 1.58 -8.37
C SER A 115 7.94 2.33 -8.07
N ALA A 116 9.07 1.62 -8.02
CA ALA A 116 10.37 2.22 -7.75
C ALA A 116 10.77 3.20 -8.86
N GLY A 117 10.97 4.47 -8.51
CA GLY A 117 11.35 5.51 -9.46
C GLY A 117 10.21 6.02 -10.35
N LEU A 118 8.94 5.73 -10.01
CA LEU A 118 7.78 6.25 -10.73
C LEU A 118 7.54 7.74 -10.41
N SER A 119 8.33 8.61 -11.03
CA SER A 119 8.31 10.06 -10.84
C SER A 119 8.19 10.81 -12.16
N GLY A 120 7.60 12.00 -12.13
CA GLY A 120 7.52 12.90 -13.28
C GLY A 120 6.29 12.63 -14.15
N THR A 121 6.42 12.93 -15.44
CA THR A 121 5.31 12.90 -16.39
C THR A 121 5.46 11.75 -17.38
N LEU A 122 4.38 11.00 -17.59
CA LEU A 122 4.29 9.89 -18.54
C LEU A 122 2.85 9.73 -19.05
N THR A 123 2.65 8.97 -20.10
CA THR A 123 1.31 8.56 -20.55
C THR A 123 0.75 7.43 -19.69
N LEU A 124 -0.57 7.27 -19.68
CA LEU A 124 -1.21 6.13 -19.01
C LEU A 124 -0.79 4.79 -19.65
N ALA A 125 -0.57 4.76 -20.96
CA ALA A 125 -0.03 3.59 -21.65
C ALA A 125 1.36 3.19 -21.11
N GLU A 126 2.28 4.15 -20.98
CA GLU A 126 3.61 3.90 -20.40
C GLU A 126 3.52 3.47 -18.93
N LEU A 127 2.56 4.00 -18.18
CA LEU A 127 2.31 3.60 -16.79
C LEU A 127 1.93 2.11 -16.70
N PHE A 128 0.99 1.66 -17.53
CA PHE A 128 0.51 0.28 -17.51
C PHE A 128 1.55 -0.71 -18.05
N ASP A 129 2.39 -0.30 -19.00
CA ASP A 129 3.48 -1.13 -19.52
C ASP A 129 4.60 -1.33 -18.48
N ARG A 130 4.91 -0.28 -17.70
CA ARG A 130 6.05 -0.28 -16.78
C ARG A 130 5.73 -0.76 -15.37
N THR A 131 4.46 -0.85 -15.00
CA THR A 131 4.03 -1.10 -13.62
C THR A 131 2.93 -2.13 -13.52
N ALA A 132 2.70 -2.65 -12.32
CA ALA A 132 1.59 -3.56 -12.05
C ALA A 132 0.20 -2.87 -12.02
N ILE A 133 0.09 -1.58 -12.38
CA ILE A 133 -1.19 -0.88 -12.43
C ILE A 133 -1.99 -1.38 -13.64
N ASP A 134 -3.17 -1.91 -13.39
CA ASP A 134 -4.04 -2.49 -14.42
C ASP A 134 -4.84 -1.43 -15.20
N SER A 135 -5.23 -0.36 -14.51
CA SER A 135 -6.19 0.60 -15.07
C SER A 135 -6.17 1.93 -14.33
N ALA A 136 -6.69 2.98 -14.97
CA ALA A 136 -6.91 4.28 -14.38
C ALA A 136 -8.35 4.75 -14.60
N VAL A 137 -8.89 5.46 -13.62
CA VAL A 137 -10.25 6.04 -13.70
C VAL A 137 -10.27 7.44 -13.10
N VAL A 138 -10.97 8.34 -13.77
CA VAL A 138 -11.26 9.68 -13.24
C VAL A 138 -12.31 9.56 -12.14
N LEU A 139 -12.25 10.43 -11.13
CA LEU A 139 -13.37 10.57 -10.20
C LEU A 139 -14.69 10.78 -10.97
N GLY A 140 -15.69 9.95 -10.70
CA GLY A 140 -16.95 9.93 -11.46
C GLY A 140 -17.03 8.82 -12.52
N GLY A 141 -15.98 8.01 -12.71
CA GLY A 141 -16.04 6.75 -13.45
C GLY A 141 -15.61 6.80 -14.91
N VAL A 142 -15.19 7.96 -15.41
CA VAL A 142 -14.69 8.09 -16.79
C VAL A 142 -13.31 7.43 -16.89
N VAL A 143 -13.12 6.58 -17.89
CA VAL A 143 -11.81 5.98 -18.20
C VAL A 143 -11.07 6.93 -19.15
N PRO A 144 -9.88 7.45 -18.78
CA PRO A 144 -9.10 8.29 -19.69
C PRO A 144 -8.48 7.48 -20.83
N GLU A 145 -8.24 8.15 -21.96
CA GLU A 145 -7.51 7.56 -23.09
C GLU A 145 -6.09 7.13 -22.69
N PRO A 146 -5.56 6.01 -23.22
CA PRO A 146 -4.21 5.55 -22.89
C PRO A 146 -3.10 6.56 -23.21
N SER A 147 -3.30 7.42 -24.21
CA SER A 147 -2.36 8.47 -24.58
C SER A 147 -2.41 9.71 -23.66
N ALA A 148 -3.37 9.77 -22.74
CA ALA A 148 -3.49 10.87 -21.80
C ALA A 148 -2.25 10.96 -20.89
N THR A 149 -1.81 12.19 -20.65
CA THR A 149 -0.65 12.48 -19.83
C THR A 149 -1.00 12.43 -18.35
N LEU A 150 -0.16 11.80 -17.54
CA LEU A 150 -0.19 11.73 -16.09
C LEU A 150 1.08 12.38 -15.53
N ASP A 151 0.93 13.37 -14.66
CA ASP A 151 1.98 13.84 -13.76
C ASP A 151 1.85 13.08 -12.44
N THR A 152 2.80 12.21 -12.12
CA THR A 152 2.75 11.36 -10.92
C THR A 152 2.91 12.14 -9.62
N ARG A 153 3.44 13.38 -9.68
CA ARG A 153 3.79 14.21 -8.51
C ARG A 153 4.66 13.49 -7.48
N GLY A 154 5.37 12.43 -7.89
CA GLY A 154 6.15 11.57 -7.00
C GLY A 154 5.31 10.76 -6.00
N HIS A 155 3.99 10.65 -6.17
CA HIS A 155 3.12 9.88 -5.28
C HIS A 155 2.01 9.17 -6.05
N VAL A 156 2.08 7.84 -6.15
CA VAL A 156 1.11 7.00 -6.86
C VAL A 156 0.63 5.88 -5.92
N ARG A 157 -0.67 5.84 -5.65
CA ARG A 157 -1.26 5.00 -4.61
C ARG A 157 -2.52 4.27 -5.11
N PRO A 158 -2.38 3.25 -5.97
CA PRO A 158 -3.53 2.58 -6.58
C PRO A 158 -4.29 1.75 -5.53
N GLU A 159 -5.59 1.56 -5.77
CA GLU A 159 -6.45 0.68 -5.00
C GLU A 159 -6.43 -0.73 -5.57
N LEU A 160 -6.45 -1.74 -4.72
CA LEU A 160 -6.86 -3.08 -5.13
C LEU A 160 -8.39 -3.10 -5.31
N VAL A 161 -8.85 -3.39 -6.51
CA VAL A 161 -10.26 -3.57 -6.86
C VAL A 161 -10.39 -4.87 -7.63
N ASP A 162 -11.07 -5.84 -7.04
CA ASP A 162 -11.33 -7.16 -7.63
C ASP A 162 -10.05 -7.85 -8.13
N GLY A 163 -9.00 -7.76 -7.32
CA GLY A 163 -7.68 -8.35 -7.60
C GLY A 163 -6.79 -7.53 -8.54
N ARG A 164 -7.24 -6.34 -8.98
CA ARG A 164 -6.54 -5.48 -9.94
C ARG A 164 -6.15 -4.14 -9.32
N LEU A 165 -5.01 -3.57 -9.72
CA LEU A 165 -4.56 -2.26 -9.25
C LEU A 165 -5.19 -1.14 -10.11
N LEU A 166 -6.16 -0.44 -9.53
CA LEU A 166 -6.85 0.69 -10.13
C LEU A 166 -6.27 2.01 -9.58
N LEU A 167 -5.73 2.84 -10.46
CA LEU A 167 -5.30 4.19 -10.12
C LEU A 167 -6.45 5.20 -10.30
N ARG A 168 -6.84 5.88 -9.23
CA ARG A 168 -7.76 7.03 -9.34
C ARG A 168 -6.98 8.29 -9.70
N VAL A 169 -7.46 9.01 -10.71
CA VAL A 169 -6.86 10.25 -11.19
C VAL A 169 -7.87 11.39 -11.19
N ALA A 170 -7.37 12.62 -11.17
CA ALA A 170 -8.13 13.85 -11.32
C ALA A 170 -7.58 14.68 -12.48
N PRO A 171 -8.41 15.41 -13.24
CA PRO A 171 -7.93 16.33 -14.25
C PRO A 171 -7.19 17.51 -13.60
N ALA A 172 -6.11 17.95 -14.22
CA ALA A 172 -5.34 19.13 -13.88
C ALA A 172 -5.27 20.10 -15.08
N ARG A 173 -4.67 21.27 -14.87
CA ARG A 173 -4.49 22.28 -15.94
C ARG A 173 -3.66 21.70 -17.08
N GLY A 174 -4.00 22.08 -18.31
CA GLY A 174 -3.25 21.71 -19.51
C GLY A 174 -3.56 20.32 -20.08
N GLY A 175 -4.70 19.72 -19.72
CA GLY A 175 -5.10 18.40 -20.23
C GLY A 175 -4.32 17.24 -19.62
N VAL A 176 -3.64 17.47 -18.49
CA VAL A 176 -2.87 16.48 -17.74
C VAL A 176 -3.71 15.91 -16.62
N TYR A 177 -3.53 14.63 -16.30
CA TYR A 177 -4.08 13.97 -15.11
C TYR A 177 -3.06 13.92 -13.99
N VAL A 178 -3.54 13.82 -12.76
CA VAL A 178 -2.72 13.65 -11.56
C VAL A 178 -3.35 12.60 -10.66
N PRO A 179 -2.57 11.84 -9.86
CA PRO A 179 -3.11 10.95 -8.86
C PRO A 179 -4.08 11.70 -7.93
N PHE A 180 -5.21 11.06 -7.62
CA PHE A 180 -6.23 11.66 -6.76
C PHE A 180 -5.77 11.77 -5.31
N GLU A 181 -5.10 10.74 -4.80
CA GLU A 181 -4.55 10.71 -3.45
C GLU A 181 -3.38 11.69 -3.37
N LEU A 182 -3.39 12.54 -2.33
CA LEU A 182 -2.27 13.41 -2.00
C LEU A 182 -1.42 12.75 -0.91
N PRO A 183 -0.09 12.91 -0.93
CA PRO A 183 0.79 12.32 0.09
C PRO A 183 0.57 12.89 1.50
N ASP A 184 0.07 14.12 1.58
CA ASP A 184 -0.29 14.80 2.83
C ASP A 184 -1.61 15.54 2.63
N PRO A 185 -2.76 14.82 2.66
CA PRO A 185 -4.04 15.50 2.58
C PRO A 185 -4.24 16.22 3.90
N HIS A 186 -4.19 17.55 3.88
CA HIS A 186 -4.69 18.33 5.01
C HIS A 186 -6.13 17.89 5.31
N PRO A 187 -6.51 17.69 6.58
CA PRO A 187 -7.86 17.29 6.92
C PRO A 187 -8.84 18.29 6.32
N CYS A 188 -9.61 17.84 5.33
CA CYS A 188 -10.70 18.61 4.78
C CYS A 188 -11.83 18.59 5.79
N CYS A 189 -11.90 19.66 6.60
CA CYS A 189 -13.01 20.10 7.44
C CYS A 189 -14.03 19.02 7.87
N GLY A 190 -13.84 18.48 9.07
CA GLY A 190 -14.88 17.84 9.89
C GLY A 190 -14.63 18.25 11.33
N GLY A 191 -15.54 19.06 11.89
CA GLY A 191 -15.32 19.90 13.07
C GLY A 191 -14.79 19.16 14.30
N GLU A 192 -13.87 19.84 14.99
CA GLU A 192 -13.55 19.61 16.39
C GLU A 192 -14.85 19.79 17.19
N HIS A 193 -15.42 18.69 17.70
CA HIS A 193 -16.29 18.79 18.86
C HIS A 193 -15.39 18.74 20.08
N ASP A 194 -14.94 19.91 20.51
CA ASP A 194 -14.45 20.09 21.87
C ASP A 194 -15.62 19.84 22.82
N ALA A 195 -15.55 18.73 23.55
CA ALA A 195 -16.40 18.48 24.70
C ALA A 195 -15.70 19.11 25.92
N GLU A 196 -16.33 20.13 26.48
CA GLU A 196 -16.08 20.62 27.84
C GLU A 196 -16.56 19.62 28.89
#